data_AF-A0A176Z4F4-F1
#
_entry.id   AF-A0A176Z4F4-F1
#
_cell.length_a   1.000
_cell.length_b   1.000
_cell.length_c   1.000
_cell.angle_alpha   90.00
_cell.angle_beta   90.00
_cell.angle_gamma   90.00
#
_symmetry.space_group_name_H-M   'P 1'
#
loop_
_entity.id
_entity.type
_entity.pdbx_description
1 polymer ?
#
loop_
_entity_poly.entity_id
_entity_poly.type
_entity_poly.pdbx_seq_one_letter_code
_entity_poly.pdbx_strand_id
1 'polypeptide(L)'
;MPHTQAFAAAGIAALGVAWLIAVQMVLTFRTSDEFGLVMGAITADLAIGFAILVFVVSKLGSERVMTLSVLGVALATLMFSGWPVWMDAVEARSSNPYPSSHRDAQIVLEFLAPCLAGLVVLWRLLVRAYRKALGQDARTLWPWFTIGAGLVLVFNPLGIEVVGSAIAPSATDWLASLWRFVAVVAAAVLVVLAVIEFALRARRLRLPVQAEV
;
A
#
# COMPACT_ATOMS: atom_id res chain seq x y z
N MET A 1 9.87 19.33 -19.78
CA MET A 1 8.48 19.55 -19.28
C MET A 1 7.53 18.33 -19.26
N PRO A 2 7.81 17.13 -19.85
CA PRO A 2 6.86 16.00 -19.77
C PRO A 2 6.85 15.24 -18.43
N HIS A 3 7.75 15.55 -17.48
CA HIS A 3 7.84 14.83 -16.20
C HIS A 3 6.84 15.30 -15.14
N THR A 4 6.48 16.59 -15.12
CA THR A 4 5.59 17.16 -14.10
C THR A 4 4.16 16.62 -14.20
N GLN A 5 3.63 16.46 -15.42
CA GLN A 5 2.31 15.86 -15.63
C GLN A 5 2.28 14.38 -15.21
N ALA A 6 3.33 13.62 -15.48
CA ALA A 6 3.44 12.22 -15.09
C ALA A 6 3.52 12.06 -13.56
N PHE A 7 4.24 12.96 -12.87
CA PHE A 7 4.32 12.95 -11.41
C PHE A 7 3.00 13.36 -10.77
N ALA A 8 2.34 14.41 -11.28
CA ALA A 8 1.03 14.82 -10.80
C ALA A 8 -0.01 13.69 -10.98
N ALA A 9 -0.05 13.06 -12.15
CA ALA A 9 -0.94 11.93 -12.40
C ALA A 9 -0.65 10.74 -11.46
N ALA A 10 0.62 10.46 -11.16
CA ALA A 10 1.01 9.42 -10.21
C ALA A 10 0.53 9.72 -8.78
N GLY A 11 0.70 10.96 -8.33
CA GLY A 11 0.21 11.43 -7.03
C GLY A 11 -1.31 11.34 -6.91
N ILE A 12 -2.03 11.85 -7.91
CA ILE A 12 -3.50 11.82 -7.94
C ILE A 12 -4.03 10.38 -7.94
N ALA A 13 -3.43 9.50 -8.75
CA ALA A 13 -3.85 8.10 -8.82
C ALA A 13 -3.63 7.37 -7.49
N ALA A 14 -2.47 7.57 -6.86
CA ALA A 14 -2.16 6.97 -5.56
C ALA A 14 -3.09 7.46 -4.45
N LEU A 15 -3.32 8.78 -4.39
CA LEU A 15 -4.26 9.37 -3.44
C LEU A 15 -5.68 8.85 -3.65
N GLY A 16 -6.13 8.80 -4.91
CA GLY A 16 -7.45 8.28 -5.27
C GLY A 16 -7.65 6.82 -4.84
N VAL A 17 -6.65 5.96 -5.08
CA VAL A 17 -6.71 4.55 -4.63
C VAL A 17 -6.77 4.46 -3.12
N ALA A 18 -5.91 5.18 -2.40
CA ALA A 18 -5.92 5.18 -0.94
C ALA A 18 -7.25 5.69 -0.37
N TRP A 19 -7.80 6.76 -0.94
CA TRP A 19 -9.09 7.31 -0.54
C TRP A 19 -10.24 6.31 -0.75
N LEU A 20 -10.28 5.61 -1.90
CA LEU A 20 -11.30 4.60 -2.15
C LEU A 20 -11.23 3.44 -1.15
N ILE A 21 -10.03 3.02 -0.79
CA ILE A 21 -9.83 1.99 0.24
C ILE A 21 -10.29 2.52 1.60
N ALA A 22 -9.88 3.72 1.99
CA ALA A 22 -10.26 4.31 3.27
C ALA A 22 -11.78 4.46 3.41
N VAL A 23 -12.46 4.93 2.35
CA VAL A 23 -13.92 4.99 2.30
C VAL A 23 -14.54 3.60 2.50
N GLN A 24 -14.03 2.59 1.79
CA GLN A 24 -14.53 1.22 1.93
C GLN A 24 -14.36 0.70 3.37
N MET A 25 -13.22 0.99 4.00
CA MET A 25 -12.95 0.57 5.38
C MET A 25 -13.86 1.26 6.38
N VAL A 26 -14.08 2.57 6.24
CA VAL A 26 -15.00 3.35 7.09
C VAL A 26 -16.44 2.88 6.97
N LEU A 27 -16.88 2.54 5.76
CA LEU A 27 -18.21 1.94 5.55
C LEU A 27 -18.31 0.57 6.23
N THR A 28 -17.23 -0.20 6.21
CA THR A 28 -17.19 -1.55 6.79
C THR A 28 -17.16 -1.53 8.32
N PHE A 29 -16.33 -0.66 8.91
CA PHE A 29 -16.17 -0.55 10.36
C PHE A 29 -17.11 0.45 11.03
N ARG A 30 -17.88 1.21 10.24
CA ARG A 30 -18.84 2.23 10.70
C ARG A 30 -18.17 3.35 11.50
N THR A 31 -17.00 3.79 11.04
CA THR A 31 -16.12 4.76 11.72
C THR A 31 -16.22 6.17 11.11
N SER A 32 -17.44 6.68 10.92
CA SER A 32 -17.66 7.95 10.20
C SER A 32 -17.09 9.18 10.90
N ASP A 33 -17.04 9.19 12.23
CA ASP A 33 -16.71 10.40 13.01
C ASP A 33 -15.20 10.68 13.06
N GLU A 34 -14.39 9.62 13.05
CA GLU A 34 -12.93 9.71 12.95
C GLU A 34 -12.42 9.77 11.51
N PHE A 35 -13.30 9.58 10.52
CA PHE A 35 -12.94 9.54 9.10
C PHE A 35 -12.11 10.75 8.67
N GLY A 36 -12.50 11.96 9.07
CA GLY A 36 -11.76 13.17 8.70
C GLY A 36 -10.32 13.19 9.24
N LEU A 37 -10.10 12.65 10.44
CA LEU A 37 -8.77 12.56 11.05
C LEU A 37 -7.93 11.49 10.35
N VAL A 38 -8.48 10.29 10.14
CA VAL A 38 -7.82 9.18 9.44
C VAL A 38 -7.47 9.56 8.00
N MET A 39 -8.39 10.20 7.27
CA MET A 39 -8.15 10.68 5.91
C MET A 39 -7.10 11.78 5.84
N GLY A 40 -7.08 12.69 6.82
CA GLY A 40 -6.04 13.70 6.95
C GLY A 40 -4.66 13.07 7.11
N ALA A 41 -4.54 12.07 7.99
CA ALA A 41 -3.30 11.33 8.20
C ALA A 41 -2.84 10.57 6.95
N ILE A 42 -3.74 9.84 6.28
CA ILE A 42 -3.44 9.13 5.03
C ILE A 42 -2.94 10.10 3.95
N THR A 43 -3.61 11.25 3.82
CA THR A 43 -3.24 12.27 2.83
C THR A 43 -1.85 12.85 3.14
N ALA A 44 -1.55 13.12 4.42
CA ALA A 44 -0.25 13.61 4.83
C ALA A 44 0.87 12.59 4.59
N ASP A 45 0.67 11.32 4.97
CA ASP A 45 1.63 10.22 4.75
C ASP A 45 1.97 10.07 3.26
N LEU A 46 0.94 10.04 2.39
CA LEU A 46 1.16 9.95 0.94
C LEU A 46 1.78 11.19 0.35
N ALA A 47 1.48 12.39 0.86
CA ALA A 47 2.12 13.62 0.42
C ALA A 47 3.63 13.63 0.75
N ILE A 48 4.00 13.15 1.94
CA ILE A 48 5.40 12.98 2.36
C ILE A 48 6.08 11.93 1.48
N GLY A 49 5.47 10.77 1.30
CA GLY A 49 5.97 9.71 0.42
C GLY A 49 6.17 10.21 -1.02
N PHE A 50 5.22 10.99 -1.54
CA PHE A 50 5.30 11.65 -2.85
C PHE A 50 6.48 12.60 -2.95
N ALA A 51 6.64 13.50 -1.98
CA ALA A 51 7.74 14.44 -1.97
C ALA A 51 9.10 13.72 -1.96
N ILE A 52 9.25 12.69 -1.12
CA ILE A 52 10.48 11.88 -1.04
C ILE A 52 10.77 11.20 -2.39
N LEU A 53 9.78 10.54 -2.99
CA LEU A 53 10.00 9.80 -4.24
C LEU A 53 10.26 10.71 -5.43
N VAL A 54 9.56 11.84 -5.52
CA VAL A 54 9.85 12.85 -6.54
C VAL A 54 11.26 13.40 -6.37
N PHE A 55 11.70 13.66 -5.14
CA PHE A 55 13.07 14.10 -4.85
C PHE A 55 14.09 13.04 -5.31
N VAL A 56 13.89 11.78 -4.94
CA VAL A 56 14.78 10.67 -5.31
C VAL A 56 14.85 10.49 -6.83
N VAL A 57 13.72 10.52 -7.52
CA VAL A 57 13.66 10.44 -8.99
C VAL A 57 14.41 11.61 -9.63
N SER A 58 14.22 12.82 -9.11
CA SER A 58 14.75 14.04 -9.71
C SER A 58 16.23 14.28 -9.43
N LYS A 59 16.78 13.75 -8.33
CA LYS A 59 18.15 14.04 -7.87
C LYS A 59 19.08 12.83 -7.89
N LEU A 60 18.58 11.63 -7.58
CA LEU A 60 19.41 10.43 -7.44
C LEU A 60 19.27 9.50 -8.64
N GLY A 61 18.12 9.52 -9.32
CA GLY A 61 17.94 8.88 -10.62
C GLY A 61 18.33 7.40 -10.63
N SER A 62 17.90 6.62 -9.64
CA SER A 62 18.20 5.18 -9.54
C SER A 62 16.99 4.41 -9.03
N GLU A 63 16.56 3.37 -9.77
CA GLU A 63 15.44 2.51 -9.39
C GLU A 63 15.70 1.78 -8.05
N ARG A 64 16.96 1.42 -7.77
CA ARG A 64 17.34 0.80 -6.50
C ARG A 64 17.10 1.76 -5.33
N VAL A 65 17.51 3.02 -5.48
CA VAL A 65 17.32 4.05 -4.46
C VAL A 65 15.83 4.34 -4.28
N MET A 66 15.06 4.47 -5.38
CA MET A 66 13.60 4.61 -5.30
C MET A 66 12.97 3.48 -4.50
N THR A 67 13.35 2.23 -4.78
CA THR A 67 12.81 1.05 -4.07
C THR A 67 13.15 1.10 -2.58
N LEU A 68 14.39 1.42 -2.23
CA LEU A 68 14.81 1.57 -0.83
C LEU A 68 14.08 2.71 -0.13
N SER A 69 13.85 3.84 -0.81
CA SER A 69 13.10 4.96 -0.26
C SER A 69 11.64 4.60 0.00
N VAL A 70 10.97 3.89 -0.92
CA VAL A 70 9.61 3.40 -0.68
C VAL A 70 9.55 2.45 0.50
N LEU A 71 10.49 1.52 0.60
CA LEU A 71 10.57 0.60 1.74
C LEU A 71 10.78 1.36 3.06
N GLY A 72 11.63 2.40 3.04
CA GLY A 72 11.84 3.27 4.19
C GLY A 72 10.57 4.02 4.60
N VAL A 73 9.83 4.57 3.63
CA VAL A 73 8.54 5.23 3.90
C VAL A 73 7.53 4.22 4.41
N ALA A 74 7.38 3.06 3.77
CA ALA A 74 6.45 2.02 4.22
C ALA A 74 6.74 1.53 5.65
N LEU A 75 8.02 1.41 6.02
CA LEU A 75 8.43 1.09 7.40
C LEU A 75 8.08 2.24 8.36
N ALA A 76 8.31 3.49 7.97
CA ALA A 76 7.91 4.65 8.77
C ALA A 76 6.39 4.71 8.97
N THR A 77 5.60 4.48 7.92
CA THR A 77 4.13 4.38 7.98
C THR A 77 3.70 3.26 8.92
N LEU A 78 4.35 2.09 8.87
CA LEU A 78 4.08 0.98 9.77
C LEU A 78 4.37 1.36 11.23
N MET A 79 5.52 1.97 11.51
CA MET A 79 5.89 2.40 12.86
C MET A 79 4.95 3.49 13.40
N PHE A 80 4.51 4.41 12.53
CA PHE A 80 3.55 5.46 12.88
C PHE A 80 2.15 4.89 13.15
N SER A 81 1.72 3.85 12.41
CA SER A 81 0.36 3.31 12.50
C SER A 81 -0.02 2.82 13.90
N GLY A 82 0.94 2.33 14.69
CA GLY A 82 0.76 1.89 16.08
C GLY A 82 1.23 2.89 17.12
N TRP A 83 1.44 4.16 16.76
CA TRP A 83 1.93 5.18 17.70
C TRP A 83 0.82 5.58 18.70
N PRO A 84 1.05 5.51 20.03
CA PRO A 84 -0.01 5.74 21.01
C PRO A 84 -0.73 7.08 20.87
N VAL A 85 0.02 8.18 20.66
CA VAL A 85 -0.57 9.53 20.49
C VAL A 85 -1.54 9.60 19.31
N TRP A 86 -1.24 8.87 18.23
CA TRP A 86 -2.13 8.77 17.08
C TRP A 86 -3.39 7.97 17.42
N MET A 87 -3.24 6.81 18.06
CA MET A 87 -4.36 5.96 18.45
C MET A 87 -5.29 6.67 19.42
N ASP A 88 -4.75 7.34 20.45
CA ASP A 88 -5.51 8.13 21.43
C ASP A 88 -6.28 9.27 20.75
N ALA A 89 -5.69 9.92 19.74
CA ALA A 89 -6.35 11.00 19.01
C ALA A 89 -7.54 10.52 18.16
N VAL A 90 -7.43 9.32 17.57
CA VAL A 90 -8.53 8.68 16.86
C VAL A 90 -9.62 8.25 17.83
N GLU A 91 -9.24 7.64 18.94
CA GLU A 91 -10.19 7.17 19.97
C GLU A 91 -10.95 8.33 20.61
N ALA A 92 -10.28 9.44 20.93
CA ALA A 92 -10.91 10.65 21.49
C ALA A 92 -11.99 11.26 20.59
N ARG A 93 -11.98 10.91 19.30
CA ARG A 93 -12.95 11.40 18.31
C ARG A 93 -14.06 10.40 18.00
N SER A 94 -13.93 9.17 18.49
CA SER A 94 -14.90 8.11 18.24
C SER A 94 -16.16 8.33 19.08
N SER A 95 -17.33 8.36 18.43
CA SER A 95 -18.61 8.44 19.13
C SER A 95 -19.31 7.07 19.28
N ASN A 96 -18.63 5.98 18.87
CA ASN A 96 -19.23 4.65 18.84
C ASN A 96 -19.56 4.16 20.26
N PRO A 97 -20.84 3.96 20.61
CA PRO A 97 -21.24 3.49 21.95
C PRO A 97 -20.90 2.02 22.21
N TYR A 98 -20.48 1.27 21.19
CA TYR A 98 -20.09 -0.14 21.28
C TYR A 98 -18.67 -0.34 20.71
N PRO A 99 -17.62 0.06 21.46
CA PRO A 99 -16.24 -0.12 21.02
C PRO A 99 -15.93 -1.62 20.87
N SER A 100 -15.29 -1.99 19.76
CA SER A 100 -14.87 -3.37 19.54
C SER A 100 -13.73 -3.73 20.50
N SER A 101 -13.61 -5.01 20.88
CA SER A 101 -12.50 -5.51 21.70
C SER A 101 -11.14 -5.46 20.98
N HIS A 102 -11.13 -5.08 19.70
CA HIS A 102 -9.96 -5.03 18.82
C HIS A 102 -9.82 -3.68 18.13
N ARG A 103 -10.21 -2.62 18.85
CA ARG A 103 -10.28 -1.27 18.31
C ARG A 103 -8.95 -0.75 17.78
N ASP A 104 -7.87 -0.95 18.52
CA ASP A 104 -6.52 -0.51 18.13
C ASP A 104 -6.11 -1.12 16.79
N ALA A 105 -6.37 -2.41 16.61
CA ALA A 105 -6.11 -3.13 15.37
C ALA A 105 -6.91 -2.57 14.18
N GLN A 106 -8.17 -2.18 14.41
CA GLN A 106 -8.99 -1.53 13.39
C GLN A 106 -8.42 -0.17 12.99
N ILE A 107 -8.04 0.66 13.96
CA ILE A 107 -7.43 1.98 13.71
C ILE A 107 -6.13 1.83 12.92
N VAL A 108 -5.27 0.88 13.31
CA VAL A 108 -4.03 0.57 12.57
C VAL A 108 -4.36 0.18 11.13
N LEU A 109 -5.34 -0.70 10.91
CA LEU A 109 -5.67 -1.19 9.58
C LEU A 109 -6.30 -0.10 8.71
N GLU A 110 -7.20 0.70 9.27
CA GLU A 110 -7.88 1.83 8.61
C GLU A 110 -6.89 2.88 8.09
N PHE A 111 -5.75 3.05 8.76
CA PHE A 111 -4.67 3.91 8.29
C PHE A 111 -3.70 3.17 7.36
N LEU A 112 -3.20 2.01 7.79
CA LEU A 112 -2.06 1.33 7.15
C LEU A 112 -2.41 0.79 5.77
N ALA A 113 -3.59 0.17 5.60
CA ALA A 113 -3.97 -0.44 4.33
C ALA A 113 -4.09 0.59 3.18
N PRO A 114 -4.81 1.72 3.34
CA PRO A 114 -4.79 2.81 2.37
C PRO A 114 -3.40 3.34 2.03
N CYS A 115 -2.58 3.62 3.05
CA CYS A 115 -1.26 4.21 2.85
C CYS A 115 -0.34 3.28 2.07
N LEU A 116 -0.26 2.00 2.45
CA LEU A 116 0.57 1.03 1.75
C LEU A 116 0.12 0.81 0.30
N ALA A 117 -1.19 0.73 0.06
CA ALA A 117 -1.72 0.61 -1.30
C ALA A 117 -1.39 1.86 -2.15
N GLY A 118 -1.59 3.06 -1.59
CA GLY A 118 -1.23 4.31 -2.23
C GLY A 118 0.27 4.40 -2.55
N LEU A 119 1.14 4.04 -1.61
CA LEU A 119 2.60 4.03 -1.79
C LEU A 119 3.04 3.07 -2.90
N VAL A 120 2.43 1.88 -2.98
CA VAL A 120 2.73 0.91 -4.05
C VAL A 120 2.33 1.46 -5.41
N VAL A 121 1.12 2.01 -5.55
CA VAL A 121 0.66 2.63 -6.80
C VAL A 121 1.60 3.77 -7.19
N LEU A 122 1.93 4.62 -6.22
CA LEU A 122 2.77 5.79 -6.44
C LEU A 122 4.17 5.40 -6.93
N TRP A 123 4.83 4.50 -6.21
CA TRP A 123 6.13 3.97 -6.58
C TRP A 123 6.15 3.43 -8.00
N ARG A 124 5.19 2.58 -8.35
CA ARG A 124 5.15 1.92 -9.67
C ARG A 124 4.94 2.93 -10.80
N LEU A 125 4.05 3.91 -10.62
CA LEU A 125 3.83 4.96 -11.61
C LEU A 125 5.06 5.84 -11.78
N LEU A 126 5.76 6.18 -10.70
CA LEU A 126 7.01 6.95 -10.76
C LEU A 126 8.15 6.17 -11.42
N VAL A 127 8.33 4.87 -11.11
CA VAL A 127 9.31 4.01 -11.79
C VAL A 127 9.01 3.93 -13.28
N ARG A 128 7.74 3.78 -13.65
CA ARG A 128 7.33 3.74 -15.06
C ARG A 128 7.63 5.07 -15.77
N ALA A 129 7.33 6.19 -15.14
CA ALA A 129 7.62 7.51 -15.68
C ALA A 129 9.13 7.72 -15.86
N TYR A 130 9.93 7.28 -14.88
CA TYR A 130 11.39 7.33 -14.92
C TYR A 130 11.97 6.44 -16.05
N ARG A 131 11.52 5.20 -16.19
CA ARG A 131 11.97 4.31 -17.28
C ARG A 131 11.60 4.86 -18.67
N LYS A 132 10.39 5.41 -18.81
CA LYS A 132 9.96 6.06 -20.05
C LYS A 132 10.84 7.27 -20.39
N ALA A 133 11.24 8.04 -19.37
CA ALA A 133 12.16 9.17 -19.53
C ALA A 133 13.54 8.74 -20.06
N LEU A 134 13.99 7.55 -19.68
CA LEU A 134 15.26 6.95 -20.14
C LEU A 134 15.15 6.23 -21.50
N GLY A 135 13.98 6.26 -22.16
CA GLY A 135 13.76 5.51 -23.41
C GLY A 135 13.74 3.99 -23.23
N GLN A 136 13.62 3.50 -21.99
CA GLN A 136 13.54 2.07 -21.70
C GLN A 136 12.10 1.57 -21.84
N ASP A 137 11.92 0.25 -22.02
CA ASP A 137 10.59 -0.34 -22.11
C ASP A 137 9.81 -0.12 -20.80
N ALA A 138 8.75 0.67 -20.90
CA ALA A 138 7.84 1.01 -19.81
C ALA A 138 6.79 -0.09 -19.55
N ARG A 139 6.72 -1.13 -20.40
CA ARG A 139 5.75 -2.22 -20.27
C ARG A 139 6.21 -3.22 -19.23
N THR A 140 5.73 -3.04 -18.00
CA THR A 140 5.63 -4.13 -17.03
C THR A 140 4.14 -4.40 -16.80
N LEU A 141 3.57 -5.36 -17.52
CA LEU A 141 2.17 -5.81 -17.33
C LEU A 141 1.97 -6.46 -15.95
N TRP A 142 3.03 -7.06 -15.43
CA TRP A 142 3.01 -7.96 -14.28
C TRP A 142 2.66 -7.36 -12.91
N PRO A 143 3.11 -6.13 -12.53
CA PRO A 143 2.78 -5.55 -11.22
C PRO A 143 1.32 -5.13 -11.07
N TRP A 144 0.59 -4.97 -12.18
CA TRP A 144 -0.83 -4.62 -12.14
C TRP A 144 -1.70 -5.78 -11.68
N PHE A 145 -1.25 -7.02 -11.86
CA PHE A 145 -1.95 -8.19 -11.33
C PHE A 145 -1.84 -8.28 -9.81
N THR A 146 -0.69 -7.96 -9.21
CA THR A 146 -0.54 -7.96 -7.74
C THR A 146 -1.27 -6.76 -7.10
N ILE A 147 -1.23 -5.59 -7.73
CA ILE A 147 -2.05 -4.44 -7.30
C ILE A 147 -3.53 -4.78 -7.46
N GLY A 148 -3.93 -5.35 -8.60
CA GLY A 148 -5.31 -5.76 -8.86
C GLY A 148 -5.81 -6.82 -7.87
N ALA A 149 -5.01 -7.84 -7.58
CA ALA A 149 -5.34 -8.87 -6.59
C ALA A 149 -5.44 -8.28 -5.16
N GLY A 150 -4.53 -7.36 -4.80
CA GLY A 150 -4.59 -6.62 -3.54
C GLY A 150 -5.85 -5.75 -3.43
N LEU A 151 -6.21 -5.04 -4.50
CA LEU A 151 -7.45 -4.28 -4.56
C LEU A 151 -8.68 -5.19 -4.46
N VAL A 152 -8.68 -6.34 -5.14
CA VAL A 152 -9.78 -7.33 -5.04
C VAL A 152 -9.93 -7.82 -3.60
N LEU A 153 -8.84 -8.07 -2.88
CA LEU A 153 -8.89 -8.46 -1.46
C LEU A 153 -9.48 -7.34 -0.58
N VAL A 154 -9.13 -6.08 -0.85
CA VAL A 154 -9.59 -4.94 -0.05
C VAL A 154 -11.03 -4.53 -0.37
N PHE A 155 -11.47 -4.67 -1.62
CA PHE A 155 -12.84 -4.34 -2.04
C PHE A 155 -13.82 -5.51 -1.94
N ASN A 156 -13.35 -6.72 -1.62
CA ASN A 156 -14.20 -7.86 -1.38
C ASN A 156 -14.47 -7.99 0.13
N PRO A 157 -15.74 -8.00 0.58
CA PRO A 157 -16.07 -8.19 2.00
C PRO A 157 -15.45 -9.45 2.60
N LEU A 158 -15.33 -10.54 1.82
CA LEU A 158 -14.62 -11.75 2.25
C LEU A 158 -13.13 -11.48 2.52
N GLY A 159 -12.49 -10.66 1.71
CA GLY A 159 -11.08 -10.31 1.89
C GLY A 159 -10.85 -9.40 3.09
N ILE A 160 -11.77 -8.47 3.37
CA ILE A 160 -11.74 -7.67 4.62
C ILE A 160 -11.98 -8.58 5.83
N GLU A 161 -12.90 -9.54 5.77
CA GLU A 161 -13.11 -10.54 6.84
C GLU A 161 -11.89 -11.44 7.05
N VAL A 162 -11.20 -11.85 5.98
CA VAL A 162 -9.93 -12.60 6.08
C VAL A 162 -8.86 -11.77 6.81
N VAL A 163 -8.70 -10.50 6.43
CA VAL A 163 -7.71 -9.61 7.05
C VAL A 163 -8.10 -9.26 8.49
N GLY A 164 -9.38 -8.99 8.74
CA GLY A 164 -9.92 -8.70 10.06
C GLY A 164 -9.78 -9.88 11.02
N SER A 165 -10.15 -11.09 10.60
CA SER A 165 -10.01 -12.31 11.40
C SER A 165 -8.55 -12.69 11.65
N ALA A 166 -7.62 -12.29 10.77
CA ALA A 166 -6.20 -12.45 11.01
C ALA A 166 -5.71 -11.61 12.19
N ILE A 167 -6.21 -10.40 12.33
CA ILE A 167 -5.72 -9.41 13.29
C ILE A 167 -6.50 -9.45 14.62
N ALA A 168 -7.78 -9.84 14.59
CA ALA A 168 -8.70 -9.81 15.71
C ALA A 168 -9.37 -11.19 15.94
N PRO A 169 -8.72 -12.14 16.63
CA PRO A 169 -9.28 -13.46 16.86
C PRO A 169 -10.31 -13.41 18.00
N SER A 170 -11.58 -13.73 17.73
CA SER A 170 -12.54 -14.00 18.82
C SER A 170 -12.30 -15.41 19.38
N ALA A 171 -12.56 -15.61 20.67
CA ALA A 171 -12.40 -16.90 21.34
C ALA A 171 -13.34 -18.01 20.81
N THR A 172 -14.34 -17.64 20.01
CA THR A 172 -15.33 -18.54 19.39
C THR A 172 -15.08 -18.76 17.88
N ASP A 173 -14.15 -18.04 17.26
CA ASP A 173 -13.87 -18.15 15.82
C ASP A 173 -12.83 -19.24 15.51
N TRP A 174 -13.29 -20.48 15.48
CA TRP A 174 -12.50 -21.59 14.90
C TRP A 174 -12.14 -21.34 13.42
N LEU A 175 -12.93 -20.54 12.70
CA LEU A 175 -12.60 -20.06 11.36
C LEU A 175 -11.47 -19.02 11.32
N ALA A 176 -11.19 -18.28 12.41
CA ALA A 176 -10.13 -17.28 12.39
C ALA A 176 -8.74 -17.91 12.19
N SER A 177 -8.49 -19.11 12.74
CA SER A 177 -7.25 -19.84 12.45
C SER A 177 -7.15 -20.29 10.99
N LEU A 178 -8.28 -20.69 10.39
CA LEU A 178 -8.33 -21.06 8.97
C LEU A 178 -8.06 -19.84 8.08
N TRP A 179 -8.69 -18.71 8.36
CA TRP A 179 -8.49 -17.47 7.61
C TRP A 179 -7.10 -16.87 7.81
N ARG A 180 -6.50 -16.99 9.01
CA ARG A 180 -5.08 -16.69 9.25
C ARG A 180 -4.17 -17.55 8.40
N PHE A 181 -4.43 -18.85 8.36
CA PHE A 181 -3.65 -19.76 7.53
C PHE A 181 -3.79 -19.36 6.05
N VAL A 182 -4.99 -19.07 5.57
CA VAL A 182 -5.24 -18.59 4.20
C VAL A 182 -4.54 -17.26 3.94
N ALA A 183 -4.58 -16.31 4.87
CA ALA A 183 -3.91 -15.01 4.76
C ALA A 183 -2.38 -15.16 4.74
N VAL A 184 -1.81 -16.02 5.59
CA VAL A 184 -0.39 -16.34 5.64
C VAL A 184 0.04 -17.05 4.36
N VAL A 185 -0.74 -17.99 3.85
CA VAL A 185 -0.48 -18.66 2.57
C VAL A 185 -0.57 -17.67 1.42
N ALA A 186 -1.57 -16.80 1.39
CA ALA A 186 -1.69 -15.75 0.38
C ALA A 186 -0.50 -14.77 0.42
N ALA A 187 -0.11 -14.32 1.62
CA ALA A 187 1.07 -13.48 1.82
C ALA A 187 2.36 -14.20 1.40
N ALA A 188 2.53 -15.48 1.76
CA ALA A 188 3.67 -16.29 1.36
C ALA A 188 3.73 -16.47 -0.17
N VAL A 189 2.59 -16.72 -0.83
CA VAL A 189 2.50 -16.79 -2.29
C VAL A 189 2.87 -15.44 -2.91
N LEU A 190 2.39 -14.32 -2.37
CA LEU A 190 2.75 -12.99 -2.85
C LEU A 190 4.24 -12.69 -2.66
N VAL A 191 4.83 -13.09 -1.53
CA VAL A 191 6.27 -12.97 -1.27
C VAL A 191 7.07 -13.83 -2.24
N VAL A 192 6.67 -15.09 -2.47
CA VAL A 192 7.31 -15.98 -3.44
C VAL A 192 7.22 -15.38 -4.85
N LEU A 193 6.06 -14.87 -5.25
CA LEU A 193 5.90 -14.18 -6.53
C LEU A 193 6.76 -12.93 -6.62
N ALA A 194 6.90 -12.14 -5.55
CA ALA A 194 7.77 -10.97 -5.49
C ALA A 194 9.26 -11.34 -5.56
N VAL A 195 9.68 -12.44 -4.91
CA VAL A 195 11.05 -12.97 -4.98
C VAL A 195 11.35 -13.50 -6.39
N ILE A 196 10.41 -14.23 -6.99
CA ILE A 196 10.51 -14.66 -8.39
C ILE A 196 10.59 -13.43 -9.31
N GLU A 197 9.78 -12.39 -9.08
CA GLU A 197 9.83 -11.11 -9.81
C GLU A 197 11.23 -10.48 -9.72
N PHE A 198 11.78 -10.42 -8.51
CA PHE A 198 13.11 -9.86 -8.27
C PHE A 198 14.21 -10.67 -8.99
N ALA A 199 14.15 -12.00 -8.90
CA ALA A 199 15.10 -12.91 -9.52
C ALA A 199 15.04 -12.87 -11.06
N LEU A 200 13.83 -12.83 -11.64
CA LEU A 200 13.63 -12.74 -13.10
C LEU A 200 14.10 -11.39 -13.65
N ARG A 201 13.85 -10.28 -12.93
CA ARG A 201 14.38 -8.96 -13.30
C ARG A 201 15.91 -8.92 -13.22
N ALA A 202 16.48 -9.46 -12.14
CA ALA A 202 17.94 -9.53 -11.98
C ALA A 202 18.60 -10.37 -13.08
N ARG A 203 17.94 -11.43 -13.57
CA ARG A 203 18.41 -12.22 -14.71
C ARG A 203 18.28 -11.47 -16.04
N ARG A 204 17.15 -10.85 -16.34
CA ARG A 204 16.97 -10.09 -17.60
C ARG A 204 17.94 -8.92 -17.74
N LEU A 205 18.30 -8.26 -16.63
CA LEU A 205 19.29 -7.17 -16.62
C LEU A 205 20.74 -7.66 -16.78
N ARG A 206 21.02 -8.96 -16.58
CA ARG A 206 22.36 -9.57 -16.74
C ARG A 206 22.58 -10.22 -18.09
N LEU A 207 21.52 -10.45 -18.86
CA LEU A 207 21.65 -10.92 -20.24
C LEU A 207 21.95 -9.68 -21.09
N PRO A 208 23.17 -9.52 -21.64
CA PRO A 208 23.39 -8.52 -22.66
C PRO A 208 22.40 -8.81 -23.79
N VAL A 209 21.72 -7.79 -24.28
CA VAL A 209 20.93 -7.85 -25.49
C VAL A 209 21.88 -8.24 -26.62
N GLN A 210 22.01 -9.54 -26.87
CA GLN A 210 22.55 -10.07 -28.11
C GLN A 210 21.40 -10.08 -29.11
N ALA A 211 21.53 -9.22 -30.12
CA ALA A 211 20.70 -9.10 -31.32
C ALA A 211 19.25 -8.60 -31.07
N GLU A 212 18.70 -7.69 -31.87
CA GLU A 212 18.56 -7.83 -33.32
C GLU A 212 19.10 -6.63 -34.13
N VAL A 213 19.73 -6.99 -35.25
CA VAL A 213 20.08 -6.18 -36.43
C VAL A 213 18.83 -5.99 -37.28
#